data_AF-A0A379YLJ2-F1
#
_entry.id   AF-A0A379YLJ2-F1
#
_cell.length_a   1.000
_cell.length_b   1.000
_cell.length_c   1.000
_cell.angle_alpha   90.00
_cell.angle_beta   90.00
_cell.angle_gamma   90.00
#
_symmetry.space_group_name_H-M   'P 1'
#
loop_
_entity.id
_entity.type
_entity.pdbx_description
1 polymer ?
#
loop_
_entity_poly.entity_id
_entity_poly.type
_entity_poly.pdbx_seq_one_letter_code
_entity_poly.pdbx_strand_id
1 'polypeptide(L)' 'MERCRRELDVLKKINSAVYENRRGEFERMMSGAGVYSGVRGDVSTYTQEAVDAFYRFRAEKLCADIANDVLNELAKQ' A
#
# COMPACT_ATOMS: atom_id res chain seq x y z
N MET A 1 2.24 -1.87 9.14
CA MET A 1 2.03 -0.55 8.49
C MET A 1 3.03 0.52 8.93
N GLU A 2 3.47 0.56 10.18
CA GLU A 2 4.38 1.61 10.65
C GLU A 2 5.74 1.64 9.91
N ARG A 3 6.37 0.48 9.70
CA ARG A 3 7.61 0.36 8.91
C ARG A 3 7.46 0.95 7.51
N CYS A 4 6.41 0.55 6.81
CA CYS A 4 6.05 1.01 5.48
C CYS A 4 5.91 2.54 5.37
N ARG A 5 5.28 3.15 6.37
CA ARG A 5 5.13 4.61 6.45
C ARG A 5 6.48 5.31 6.65
N ARG A 6 7.36 4.75 7.50
CA ARG A 6 8.73 5.27 7.68
C ARG A 6 9.54 5.20 6.38
N GLU A 7 9.48 4.08 5.66
CA GLU A 7 10.18 3.93 4.37
C GLU A 7 9.63 4.92 3.32
N LEU A 8 8.31 5.16 3.32
CA LEU A 8 7.69 6.17 2.45
C LEU A 8 8.18 7.60 2.78
N ASP A 9 8.36 7.93 4.06
CA ASP A 9 8.94 9.22 4.49
C ASP A 9 10.42 9.35 4.10
N VAL A 10 11.16 8.24 4.00
CA VAL A 10 12.52 8.20 3.45
C VAL A 10 12.49 8.50 1.95
N LEU A 11 11.63 7.83 1.18
CA LEU A 11 11.47 8.09 -0.27
C LEU A 11 11.21 9.56 -0.55
N LYS A 12 10.38 10.23 0.27
CA LYS A 12 10.10 11.67 0.13
C LYS A 12 11.37 12.53 0.13
N LYS A 13 12.43 12.11 0.83
CA LYS A 13 13.70 12.84 0.94
C LYS A 13 14.69 12.49 -0.17
N ILE A 14 14.72 11.22 -0.61
CA ILE A 14 15.75 10.73 -1.54
C ILE A 14 15.26 10.67 -3.00
N ASN A 15 13.97 10.47 -3.23
CA ASN A 15 13.36 10.45 -4.56
C ASN A 15 11.86 10.80 -4.49
N SER A 16 11.55 12.08 -4.66
CA SER A 16 10.18 12.60 -4.56
C SER A 16 9.24 12.03 -5.62
N ALA A 17 9.74 11.70 -6.83
CA ALA A 17 8.91 11.13 -7.89
C ALA A 17 8.42 9.72 -7.55
N VAL A 18 9.31 8.87 -7.02
CA VAL A 18 8.95 7.51 -6.57
C VAL A 18 8.02 7.57 -5.35
N TYR A 19 8.28 8.49 -4.42
CA TYR A 19 7.38 8.76 -3.30
C TYR A 19 5.95 9.11 -3.76
N GLU A 20 5.80 10.05 -4.68
CA GLU A 20 4.50 10.48 -5.19
C GLU A 20 3.73 9.33 -5.86
N ASN A 21 4.43 8.47 -6.60
CA ASN A 21 3.82 7.28 -7.19
C ASN A 21 3.29 6.31 -6.10
N ARG A 22 4.14 5.95 -5.12
CA ARG A 22 3.75 5.04 -4.04
C ARG A 22 2.67 5.61 -3.13
N ARG A 23 2.69 6.92 -2.87
CA ARG A 23 1.61 7.60 -2.14
C ARG A 23 0.29 7.50 -2.90
N GLY A 24 0.29 7.75 -4.21
CA GLY A 24 -0.92 7.61 -5.02
C GLY A 24 -1.45 6.17 -5.04
N GLU A 25 -0.58 5.16 -5.09
CA GLU A 25 -0.98 3.75 -4.97
C GLU A 25 -1.61 3.43 -3.60
N PHE A 26 -1.02 3.97 -2.54
CA PHE A 26 -1.53 3.84 -1.17
C PHE A 26 -2.92 4.46 -1.02
N GLU A 27 -3.11 5.70 -1.48
CA GLU A 27 -4.38 6.42 -1.42
C GLU A 27 -5.49 5.69 -2.19
N ARG A 28 -5.19 5.19 -3.41
CA ARG A 28 -6.13 4.38 -4.19
C ARG A 28 -6.53 3.10 -3.47
N MET A 29 -5.57 2.41 -2.84
CA MET A 29 -5.85 1.21 -2.06
C MET A 29 -6.76 1.51 -0.87
N MET A 30 -6.45 2.57 -0.11
CA MET A 30 -7.25 2.98 1.06
C MET A 30 -8.67 3.42 0.66
N SER A 31 -8.81 4.15 -0.44
CA SER A 31 -10.12 4.54 -0.97
C SER A 31 -10.95 3.30 -1.34
N GLY A 32 -10.35 2.33 -2.04
CA GLY A 32 -11.04 1.08 -2.39
C GLY A 32 -11.44 0.27 -1.16
N ALA A 33 -10.54 0.15 -0.18
CA ALA A 33 -10.81 -0.53 1.08
C ALA A 33 -11.93 0.15 1.88
N GLY A 34 -12.00 1.49 1.84
CA GLY A 34 -13.07 2.27 2.46
C GLY A 34 -14.44 1.99 1.84
N VAL A 35 -14.52 1.97 0.50
CA VAL A 35 -15.76 1.61 -0.22
C VAL A 35 -16.18 0.19 0.14
N TYR A 36 -15.25 -0.76 0.08
CA TYR A 36 -15.53 -2.15 0.43
C TYR A 36 -15.99 -2.30 1.87
N SER A 37 -15.34 -1.62 2.82
CA SER A 37 -15.76 -1.63 4.23
C SER A 37 -17.19 -1.14 4.44
N GLY A 38 -17.68 -0.23 3.59
CA GLY A 38 -19.06 0.26 3.63
C GLY A 38 -20.11 -0.75 3.16
N VAL A 39 -19.73 -1.70 2.30
CA VAL A 39 -20.65 -2.71 1.72
C VAL A 39 -20.33 -4.14 2.15
N ARG A 40 -19.29 -4.33 2.99
CA ARG A 40 -18.80 -5.65 3.40
C ARG A 40 -19.89 -6.49 4.07
N GLY A 41 -20.80 -5.87 4.83
CA GLY A 41 -21.92 -6.57 5.48
C GLY A 41 -23.00 -7.06 4.50
N ASP A 42 -23.05 -6.49 3.30
CA ASP A 42 -24.12 -6.73 2.33
C ASP A 42 -23.75 -7.82 1.30
N VAL A 43 -22.51 -8.30 1.32
CA VAL A 43 -22.00 -9.32 0.40
C VAL A 43 -21.84 -10.68 1.07
N SER A 44 -21.85 -11.74 0.27
CA SER A 44 -21.70 -13.12 0.76
C SER A 44 -20.41 -13.34 1.55
N THR A 45 -20.40 -14.26 2.52
CA THR A 45 -19.22 -14.60 3.32
C THR A 45 -18.02 -14.98 2.45
N TYR A 46 -18.25 -15.74 1.38
CA TYR A 46 -17.19 -16.09 0.42
C TYR A 46 -16.55 -14.85 -0.22
N THR A 47 -17.39 -13.88 -0.63
CA THR A 47 -16.90 -12.61 -1.18
C THR A 47 -16.13 -11.82 -0.12
N GLN A 48 -16.60 -11.81 1.13
CA GLN A 48 -15.91 -11.12 2.22
C GLN A 48 -14.50 -11.69 2.42
N GLU A 49 -14.40 -13.01 2.58
CA GLU A 49 -13.11 -13.68 2.80
C GLU A 49 -12.12 -13.44 1.67
N ALA A 50 -12.58 -13.54 0.41
CA ALA A 50 -11.75 -13.31 -0.75
C ALA A 50 -11.22 -11.87 -0.82
N VAL A 51 -12.08 -10.88 -0.57
CA VAL A 51 -11.71 -9.47 -0.65
C VAL A 51 -10.86 -9.03 0.56
N ASP A 52 -11.14 -9.57 1.75
CA ASP A 52 -10.31 -9.36 2.94
C ASP A 52 -8.89 -9.88 2.72
N ALA A 53 -8.76 -11.08 2.14
CA ALA A 53 -7.46 -11.67 1.80
C ALA A 53 -6.73 -10.84 0.74
N PHE A 54 -7.45 -10.36 -0.28
CA PHE A 54 -6.90 -9.48 -1.31
C PHE A 54 -6.34 -8.18 -0.74
N TYR A 55 -7.08 -7.47 0.12
CA TYR A 55 -6.59 -6.21 0.71
C TYR A 55 -5.41 -6.44 1.65
N ARG A 56 -5.38 -7.54 2.40
CA ARG A 56 -4.23 -7.91 3.23
C ARG A 56 -2.97 -8.10 2.38
N PHE A 57 -3.06 -8.93 1.35
CA PHE A 57 -1.95 -9.17 0.42
C PHE A 57 -1.49 -7.88 -0.26
N ARG A 58 -2.44 -7.07 -0.75
CA ARG A 58 -2.12 -5.82 -1.46
C ARG A 58 -1.39 -4.82 -0.57
N ALA A 59 -1.78 -4.71 0.70
CA ALA A 59 -1.11 -3.85 1.67
C ALA A 59 0.32 -4.33 1.96
N GLU A 60 0.50 -5.63 2.17
CA GLU A 60 1.83 -6.22 2.40
C GLU A 60 2.75 -6.05 1.19
N LYS A 61 2.23 -6.32 -0.02
CA LYS A 61 2.96 -6.13 -1.27
C LYS A 61 3.40 -4.67 -1.46
N LEU A 62 2.50 -3.70 -1.30
CA LEU A 62 2.84 -2.29 -1.44
C LEU A 62 3.96 -1.88 -0.48
N CYS A 63 3.94 -2.39 0.74
CA CYS A 63 4.99 -2.11 1.71
C CYS A 63 6.32 -2.77 1.38
N ALA A 64 6.31 -3.96 0.78
CA ALA A 64 7.52 -4.60 0.25
C ALA A 64 8.08 -3.80 -0.95
N ASP A 65 7.22 -3.35 -1.85
CA ASP A 65 7.61 -2.53 -3.01
C ASP A 65 8.27 -1.22 -2.57
N ILE A 66 7.68 -0.52 -1.58
CA ILE A 66 8.25 0.71 -1.01
C ILE A 66 9.63 0.45 -0.40
N ALA A 67 9.79 -0.64 0.37
CA ALA A 67 11.08 -0.97 0.97
C ALA A 67 12.16 -1.29 -0.09
N ASN A 68 11.76 -1.99 -1.16
CA ASN A 68 12.64 -2.27 -2.29
C ASN A 68 13.02 -0.99 -3.04
N ASP A 69 12.09 -0.05 -3.21
CA ASP A 69 12.38 1.24 -3.83
C ASP A 69 13.40 2.03 -2.99
N VAL A 70 13.22 2.09 -1.67
CA VAL A 70 14.21 2.73 -0.77
C VAL A 70 15.57 2.09 -0.94
N LEU A 71 15.65 0.75 -0.88
CA LEU A 71 16.90 0.02 -1.04
C LEU A 71 17.57 0.35 -2.39
N ASN A 72 16.80 0.33 -3.48
CA ASN A 72 17.32 0.60 -4.82
C ASN A 72 17.80 2.04 -4.99
N GLU A 73 17.08 3.01 -4.44
CA GLU A 73 17.47 4.43 -4.52
C GLU A 73 18.70 4.73 -3.65
N LEU A 74 18.86 4.06 -2.51
CA LEU A 74 20.06 4.18 -1.69
C LEU A 74 21.27 3.46 -2.30
N ALA A 75 21.08 2.32 -2.96
CA ALA A 75 22.16 1.54 -3.58
C ALA A 75 22.74 2.19 -4.85
N LYS A 76 22.05 3.17 -5.45
CA LYS A 76 22.52 3.94 -6.61
C LYS A 76 23.41 5.14 -6.22
N GLN A 77 23.52 5.45 -4.93
CA GLN A 77 24.36 6.54 -4.43
C GLN A 77 25.84 6.14 -4.35
#